data_AF-A0A838Z911-F1
#
_entry.id   AF-A0A838Z911-F1
#
_cell.length_a   1.000
_cell.length_b   1.000
_cell.length_c   1.000
_cell.angle_alpha   90.00
_cell.angle_beta   90.00
_cell.angle_gamma   90.00
#
_symmetry.space_group_name_H-M   'P 1'
#
loop_
_entity.id
_entity.type
_entity.pdbx_description
1 polymer ?
#
loop_
_entity_poly.entity_id
_entity_poly.type
_entity_poly.pdbx_seq_one_letter_code
_entity_poly.pdbx_strand_id
1 'polypeptide(L)'
;MIPKSLLILILIIIMIWGFRDYFIYQTKKRNEKLKALQESYDNALKTLKESYEAALKSEDKAKALEAGRKYYSFKRNGELTIYDEQAITNDLMTMK
;
A
#
# COMPACT_ATOMS: atom_id res chain seq x y z
N MET A 1 -47.01 -6.89 35.08
CA MET A 1 -45.85 -6.20 35.69
C MET A 1 -44.59 -6.89 35.18
N ILE A 2 -43.79 -6.24 34.34
CA ILE A 2 -42.58 -6.87 33.78
C ILE A 2 -41.54 -6.96 34.90
N PRO A 3 -40.95 -8.15 35.16
CA PRO A 3 -39.92 -8.26 36.19
C PRO A 3 -38.68 -7.44 35.78
N LYS A 4 -38.12 -6.71 36.74
CA LYS A 4 -36.97 -5.81 36.51
C LYS A 4 -35.76 -6.53 35.89
N SER A 5 -35.59 -7.83 36.17
CA SER A 5 -34.56 -8.67 35.57
C SER A 5 -34.70 -8.82 34.06
N LEU A 6 -35.92 -8.88 33.53
CA LEU A 6 -36.17 -8.98 32.09
C LEU A 6 -35.83 -7.66 31.37
N LEU A 7 -36.11 -6.51 32.01
CA LEU A 7 -35.74 -5.20 31.48
C LEU A 7 -34.23 -5.02 31.38
N ILE A 8 -33.48 -5.48 32.40
CA ILE A 8 -32.01 -5.44 32.38
C ILE A 8 -31.44 -6.28 31.23
N LEU A 9 -31.99 -7.48 31.00
CA LEU A 9 -31.58 -8.35 29.90
C LEU A 9 -31.80 -7.70 28.52
N ILE A 10 -32.94 -7.03 28.31
CA ILE A 10 -33.23 -6.33 27.06
C ILE A 10 -32.22 -5.20 26.82
N LEU A 11 -31.87 -4.43 27.85
CA LEU A 11 -30.88 -3.34 27.74
C LEU A 11 -29.48 -3.87 27.41
N ILE A 12 -29.08 -5.00 27.99
CA ILE A 12 -27.80 -5.65 27.70
C ILE A 12 -27.74 -6.08 26.23
N ILE A 13 -28.82 -6.68 25.71
CA ILE A 13 -28.88 -7.08 24.30
C ILE A 13 -28.74 -5.86 23.39
N ILE A 14 -29.47 -4.77 23.64
CA ILE A 14 -29.38 -3.55 22.84
C ILE A 14 -27.95 -2.98 22.86
N MET A 15 -27.28 -2.97 24.02
CA MET A 15 -25.89 -2.54 24.13
C MET A 15 -24.93 -3.42 23.32
N ILE A 16 -25.12 -4.75 23.34
CA ILE A 16 -24.27 -5.67 22.58
C ILE A 16 -24.43 -5.45 21.08
N TRP A 17 -25.66 -5.30 20.58
CA TRP A 17 -25.92 -5.04 19.16
C TRP A 17 -25.34 -3.68 18.73
N GLY A 18 -25.58 -2.62 19.51
CA GLY A 18 -25.01 -1.29 19.25
C GLY A 18 -23.48 -1.29 19.25
N PHE A 19 -22.86 -2.00 20.18
CA PHE A 19 -21.40 -2.12 20.26
C PHE A 19 -20.83 -2.90 19.07
N ARG A 20 -21.48 -4.01 18.67
CA ARG A 20 -21.08 -4.80 17.49
C ARG A 20 -21.14 -3.95 16.21
N ASP A 21 -22.25 -3.25 15.99
CA ASP A 21 -22.44 -2.45 14.78
C ASP A 21 -21.49 -1.24 14.74
N TYR A 22 -21.22 -0.61 15.90
CA TYR A 22 -20.18 0.41 16.04
C TYR A 22 -18.79 -0.13 15.67
N PHE A 23 -18.44 -1.33 16.15
CA PHE A 23 -17.15 -1.95 15.87
C PHE A 23 -17.02 -2.31 14.37
N ILE A 24 -18.07 -2.83 13.76
CA ILE A 24 -18.11 -3.12 12.31
C ILE A 24 -17.94 -1.85 11.48
N TYR A 25 -18.58 -0.75 11.86
CA TYR A 25 -18.42 0.52 11.16
C TYR A 25 -16.97 1.04 11.21
N GLN A 26 -16.35 0.99 12.40
CA GLN A 26 -14.95 1.37 12.59
C GLN A 26 -13.97 0.50 11.79
N THR A 27 -14.20 -0.82 11.72
CA THR A 27 -13.34 -1.72 10.95
C THR A 27 -13.48 -1.45 9.45
N LYS A 28 -14.69 -1.22 8.93
CA LYS A 28 -14.91 -0.90 7.52
C LYS A 28 -14.15 0.36 7.08
N LYS A 29 -14.31 1.47 7.83
CA LYS A 29 -13.64 2.74 7.51
C LYS A 29 -12.11 2.62 7.50
N ARG A 30 -11.55 1.82 8.42
CA ARG A 30 -10.10 1.54 8.46
C ARG A 30 -9.65 0.76 7.23
N ASN A 31 -10.39 -0.26 6.83
CA ASN A 31 -10.06 -1.09 5.67
C ASN A 31 -10.14 -0.29 4.36
N GLU A 32 -11.12 0.60 4.22
CA GLU A 32 -11.20 1.52 3.07
C GLU A 32 -9.97 2.42 2.98
N LYS A 33 -9.53 2.99 4.11
CA LYS A 33 -8.31 3.80 4.16
C LYS A 33 -7.05 3.00 3.81
N LEU A 34 -6.94 1.76 4.31
CA LEU A 34 -5.82 0.87 3.98
C LEU A 34 -5.80 0.51 2.50
N LYS A 35 -6.98 0.23 1.92
CA LYS A 35 -7.11 -0.04 0.49
C LYS A 35 -6.70 1.16 -0.36
N ALA A 36 -7.17 2.36 0.00
CA ALA A 36 -6.78 3.60 -0.71
C ALA A 36 -5.27 3.88 -0.60
N LEU A 37 -4.67 3.62 0.57
CA LEU A 37 -3.22 3.75 0.76
C LEU A 37 -2.45 2.75 -0.11
N GLN A 38 -2.90 1.49 -0.15
CA GLN A 38 -2.31 0.46 -0.98
C GLN A 38 -2.42 0.81 -2.47
N GLU A 39 -3.59 1.23 -2.93
CA GLU A 39 -3.80 1.68 -4.32
C GLU A 39 -2.89 2.87 -4.66
N SER A 40 -2.73 3.83 -3.75
CA SER A 40 -1.81 4.95 -3.93
C SER A 40 -0.36 4.49 -4.04
N TYR A 41 0.06 3.54 -3.22
CA TYR A 41 1.41 2.97 -3.26
C TYR A 41 1.65 2.20 -4.56
N ASP A 42 0.70 1.35 -4.97
CA ASP A 42 0.80 0.54 -6.19
C ASP A 42 0.84 1.43 -7.44
N ASN A 43 0.04 2.51 -7.47
CA ASN A 43 0.08 3.49 -8.54
C ASN A 43 1.43 4.21 -8.63
N ALA A 44 1.97 4.67 -7.49
CA ALA A 44 3.29 5.30 -7.45
C ALA A 44 4.41 4.36 -7.91
N LEU A 45 4.38 3.11 -7.45
CA LEU A 45 5.32 2.07 -7.85
C LEU A 45 5.23 1.80 -9.37
N LYS A 46 4.01 1.73 -9.91
CA LYS A 46 3.76 1.56 -11.34
C LYS A 46 4.32 2.72 -12.15
N THR A 47 4.06 3.96 -11.75
CA THR A 47 4.59 5.15 -12.45
C THR A 47 6.12 5.17 -12.45
N LEU A 48 6.75 4.84 -11.32
CA LEU A 48 8.21 4.75 -11.25
C LEU A 48 8.78 3.64 -12.15
N LYS A 49 8.11 2.49 -12.19
CA LYS A 49 8.47 1.39 -13.08
C LYS A 49 8.38 1.80 -14.54
N GLU A 50 7.28 2.43 -14.95
CA GLU A 50 7.08 2.92 -16.31
C GLU A 50 8.13 3.98 -16.69
N SER A 51 8.47 4.88 -15.77
CA SER A 51 9.56 5.85 -15.98
C SER A 51 10.91 5.18 -16.15
N TYR A 52 11.20 4.13 -15.38
CA TYR A 52 12.45 3.38 -15.50
C TYR A 52 12.52 2.62 -16.84
N GLU A 53 11.44 1.93 -17.22
CA GLU A 53 11.36 1.23 -18.51
C GLU A 53 11.46 2.20 -19.71
N ALA A 54 10.86 3.40 -19.59
CA ALA A 54 11.00 4.43 -20.60
C ALA A 54 12.44 4.96 -20.70
N ALA A 55 13.13 5.12 -19.57
CA ALA A 55 14.52 5.53 -19.54
C ALA A 55 15.47 4.45 -20.08
N LEU A 56 15.20 3.16 -19.83
CA LEU A 56 15.95 2.04 -20.43
C LEU A 56 15.82 1.98 -21.95
N LYS A 57 14.71 2.46 -22.50
CA LYS A 57 14.50 2.58 -23.95
C LYS A 57 15.10 3.86 -24.54
N SER A 58 15.53 4.79 -23.70
CA SER A 58 16.29 5.95 -24.13
C SER A 58 17.76 5.57 -24.24
N GLU A 59 18.55 6.28 -25.05
CA GLU A 59 20.00 6.07 -25.12
C GLU A 59 20.75 6.72 -23.94
N ASP A 60 20.03 7.29 -22.97
CA ASP A 60 20.59 8.00 -21.81
C ASP A 60 20.71 7.07 -20.60
N LYS A 61 21.90 6.47 -20.44
CA LYS A 61 22.23 5.59 -19.31
C LYS A 61 22.20 6.30 -17.96
N ALA A 62 22.51 7.60 -17.89
CA ALA A 62 22.51 8.33 -16.63
C ALA A 62 21.06 8.51 -16.14
N LYS A 63 20.16 8.86 -17.06
CA LYS A 63 18.73 8.94 -16.78
C LYS A 63 18.13 7.60 -16.38
N ALA A 64 18.53 6.51 -17.05
CA ALA A 64 18.09 5.16 -16.69
C ALA A 64 18.58 4.73 -15.30
N LEU A 65 19.84 5.05 -14.94
CA LEU A 65 20.38 4.78 -13.61
C LEU A 65 19.60 5.53 -12.52
N GLU A 66 19.32 6.81 -12.72
CA GLU A 66 18.56 7.62 -11.76
C GLU A 66 17.12 7.09 -11.59
N ALA A 67 16.45 6.77 -12.70
CA ALA A 67 15.09 6.23 -12.67
C ALA A 67 15.04 4.84 -12.00
N GLY A 68 16.02 3.97 -12.28
CA GLY A 68 16.15 2.65 -11.67
C GLY A 68 16.32 2.75 -10.16
N ARG A 69 17.23 3.62 -9.70
CA ARG A 69 17.44 3.86 -8.26
C ARG A 69 16.17 4.34 -7.57
N LYS A 70 15.43 5.28 -8.17
CA LYS A 70 14.15 5.76 -7.62
C LYS A 70 13.12 4.63 -7.52
N TYR A 71 12.98 3.81 -8.57
CA TYR A 71 12.04 2.69 -8.58
C TYR A 71 12.38 1.64 -7.49
N TYR A 72 13.63 1.18 -7.44
CA TYR A 72 14.05 0.15 -6.48
C TYR A 72 14.08 0.67 -5.04
N SER A 73 14.52 1.92 -4.82
CA SER A 73 14.43 2.57 -3.51
C SER A 73 12.98 2.64 -3.05
N PHE A 74 12.04 3.10 -3.89
CA PHE A 74 10.62 3.15 -3.53
C PHE A 74 10.05 1.77 -3.20
N LYS A 75 10.36 0.76 -4.03
CA LYS A 75 9.95 -0.64 -3.83
C LYS A 75 10.44 -1.23 -2.49
N ARG A 76 11.57 -0.75 -1.97
CA ARG A 76 12.23 -1.20 -0.74
C ARG A 76 11.98 -0.30 0.46
N ASN A 77 11.03 0.64 0.38
CA ASN A 77 10.78 1.65 1.42
C ASN A 77 12.01 2.53 1.73
N GLY A 78 12.85 2.81 0.74
CA GLY A 78 13.95 3.77 0.81
C GLY A 78 15.34 3.16 0.64
N GLU A 79 15.53 1.88 0.99
CA GLU A 79 16.86 1.27 1.05
C GLU A 79 17.18 0.44 -0.20
N LEU A 80 18.08 0.96 -1.03
CA LEU A 80 18.65 0.19 -2.15
C LEU A 80 19.58 -0.90 -1.62
N THR A 81 19.38 -2.12 -2.12
CA THR A 81 20.29 -3.22 -1.83
C THR A 81 21.36 -3.35 -2.92
N ILE A 82 22.46 -4.03 -2.61
CA ILE A 82 23.51 -4.35 -3.60
C ILE A 82 22.93 -5.15 -4.78
N TYR A 83 21.94 -6.02 -4.54
CA TYR A 83 21.27 -6.77 -5.59
C TYR A 83 20.45 -5.88 -6.52
N ASP A 84 19.84 -4.82 -5.99
CA ASP A 84 19.08 -3.86 -6.79
C ASP A 84 20.03 -3.03 -7.67
N GLU A 85 21.17 -2.58 -7.13
CA GLU A 85 22.21 -1.88 -7.91
C GLU A 85 22.80 -2.78 -9.01
N GLN A 86 23.01 -4.07 -8.72
CA GLN A 86 23.46 -5.04 -9.72
C GLN A 86 22.42 -5.25 -10.82
N ALA A 87 21.13 -5.35 -10.46
CA ALA A 87 20.05 -5.47 -11.44
C ALA A 87 19.99 -4.26 -12.36
N ILE A 88 20.04 -3.04 -11.80
CA ILE A 88 20.08 -1.79 -12.58
C ILE A 88 21.30 -1.80 -13.51
N THR A 89 22.47 -2.15 -12.99
CA THR A 89 23.70 -2.21 -13.79
C THR A 89 23.58 -3.19 -14.97
N ASN A 90 22.98 -4.35 -14.76
CA ASN A 90 22.72 -5.32 -15.82
C ASN A 90 21.77 -4.76 -16.89
N ASP A 91 20.67 -4.12 -16.49
CA ASP A 91 19.75 -3.49 -17.43
C ASP A 91 20.47 -2.41 -18.27
N LEU A 92 21.30 -1.58 -17.64
CA LEU A 92 22.10 -0.54 -18.32
C LEU A 92 23.12 -1.11 -19.33
N MET A 93 23.65 -2.31 -19.06
CA MET A 93 24.55 -3.00 -19.99
C MET A 93 23.82 -3.52 -21.24
N THR A 94 22.52 -3.80 -21.12
CA THR A 94 21.69 -4.28 -22.23
C THR A 94 21.05 -3.16 -23.06
N MET A 95 21.14 -1.91 -22.61
CA MET A 95 20.75 -0.75 -23.40
C MET A 95 21.59 -0.69 -24.68
N LYS A 96 20.90 -0.56 -25.83
CA LYS A 96 21.51 -0.51 -27.16
C LYS A 96 21.79 0.92 -27.59
#